data_AF-A0A3B6FXN4-F1
#
_entry.id   AF-A0A3B6FXN4-F1
#
_cell.length_a   1.000
_cell.length_b   1.000
_cell.length_c   1.000
_cell.angle_alpha   90.00
_cell.angle_beta   90.00
_cell.angle_gamma   90.00
#
_symmetry.space_group_name_H-M   'P 1'
#
loop_
_entity.id
_entity.type
_entity.pdbx_description
1 polymer ?
#
loop_
_entity_poly.entity_id
_entity_poly.type
_entity_poly.pdbx_seq_one_letter_code
_entity_poly.pdbx_strand_id
1 'polypeptide(L)'
;MGLLSSILQWCLLMPKFLVLMVANLPDPANCARCRALYHPWHSAVRHHGPQARPLPWIALRDSFVVASYNGHMHRLPENAMTAGSTNDWLALGLGQKHTDEEQAEYYVVRNYVLHNPFSYRSLPLPELDVVVQEWSLVRKFLMRSTVDDFMAVITNNRKHPLILFQRGKGVWTPRPWATQYTYLIDIAFHGDKLYAITTAEDLIPIDLASDGEGRPMVAMGPRIIKKSINYDHYESLTTSDEEDDDENEEDGEEEDNDDEKKEEEEDNDLTYINCSAEFAPDVKPDNITIISRHLIESHGKLLMVRHSRQLHPQALWVTLKVDVLEADFSTHEWVPLTGGLGGDRALFVSMAFSKSVPAPCGQVEEDAIYFMDTSEVFNMKSGTSMPSKFYNGVTWLFPPEYQL
;
A
#
# COMPACT_ATOMS: atom_id res chain seq x y z
N MET A 1 40.19 -23.21 -38.05
CA MET A 1 38.87 -23.73 -38.50
C MET A 1 38.04 -24.37 -37.37
N GLY A 2 38.61 -24.87 -36.27
CA GLY A 2 37.85 -25.63 -35.24
C GLY A 2 37.06 -24.83 -34.18
N LEU A 3 37.44 -23.59 -33.86
CA LEU A 3 36.79 -22.79 -32.79
C LEU A 3 35.51 -22.07 -33.24
N LEU A 4 35.43 -21.66 -34.51
CA LEU A 4 34.21 -21.06 -35.08
C LEU A 4 33.11 -22.11 -35.32
N SER A 5 33.49 -23.34 -35.69
CA SER A 5 32.57 -24.46 -35.88
C SER A 5 31.92 -24.90 -34.56
N SER A 6 32.67 -24.91 -33.46
CA SER A 6 32.12 -25.25 -32.14
C SER A 6 31.19 -24.14 -31.64
N ILE A 7 31.54 -22.86 -31.75
CA ILE A 7 30.67 -21.74 -31.34
C ILE A 7 29.36 -21.72 -32.13
N LEU A 8 29.39 -21.92 -33.46
CA LEU A 8 28.18 -22.02 -34.28
C LEU A 8 27.31 -23.24 -33.92
N GLN A 9 27.94 -24.37 -33.59
CA GLN A 9 27.23 -25.58 -33.16
C GLN A 9 26.60 -25.40 -31.76
N TRP A 10 27.26 -24.71 -30.84
CA TRP A 10 26.70 -24.31 -29.55
C TRP A 10 25.54 -23.30 -29.73
N CYS A 11 25.66 -22.31 -30.62
CA CYS A 11 24.57 -21.38 -30.94
C CYS A 11 23.34 -22.06 -31.56
N LEU A 12 23.51 -23.16 -32.31
CA LEU A 12 22.41 -23.96 -32.89
C LEU A 12 21.74 -24.90 -31.87
N LEU A 13 22.48 -25.36 -30.85
CA LEU A 13 21.97 -26.21 -29.77
C LEU A 13 21.31 -25.40 -28.64
N MET A 14 21.78 -24.17 -28.40
CA MET A 14 21.30 -23.28 -27.34
C MET A 14 19.77 -23.11 -27.30
N PRO A 15 19.02 -22.89 -28.41
CA PRO A 15 17.58 -22.69 -28.35
C PRO A 15 16.83 -23.91 -27.82
N LYS A 16 17.20 -25.12 -28.23
CA LYS A 16 16.51 -26.35 -27.81
C LYS A 16 16.74 -26.67 -26.33
N PHE A 17 17.96 -26.44 -25.85
CA PHE A 17 18.28 -26.57 -24.42
C PHE A 17 17.65 -25.46 -23.59
N LEU A 18 17.60 -24.22 -24.09
CA LEU A 18 16.90 -23.12 -23.44
C LEU A 18 15.42 -23.45 -23.25
N VAL A 19 14.76 -23.92 -24.30
CA VAL A 19 13.33 -24.31 -24.26
C VAL A 19 13.09 -25.37 -23.19
N LEU A 20 13.93 -26.39 -23.12
CA LEU A 20 13.83 -27.45 -22.11
C LEU A 20 14.11 -26.93 -20.69
N MET A 21 15.13 -26.08 -20.51
CA MET A 21 15.42 -25.48 -19.21
C MET A 21 14.25 -24.62 -18.75
N VAL A 22 13.73 -23.78 -19.64
CA VAL A 22 12.64 -22.84 -19.39
C VAL A 22 11.32 -23.54 -19.09
N ALA A 23 10.97 -24.58 -19.84
CA ALA A 23 9.78 -25.39 -19.60
C ALA A 23 9.84 -26.13 -18.26
N ASN A 24 11.05 -26.36 -17.74
CA ASN A 24 11.30 -26.97 -16.46
C ASN A 24 11.73 -25.97 -15.38
N LEU A 25 11.70 -24.65 -15.62
CA LEU A 25 11.96 -23.64 -14.58
C LEU A 25 10.77 -23.65 -13.62
N PRO A 26 10.89 -24.23 -12.41
CA PRO A 26 9.78 -24.33 -11.48
C PRO A 26 9.56 -23.01 -10.72
N ASP A 27 10.52 -22.09 -10.83
CA ASP A 27 10.57 -20.84 -10.08
C ASP A 27 10.21 -19.64 -10.97
N PRO A 28 9.10 -18.95 -10.67
CA PRO A 28 8.75 -17.64 -11.20
C PRO A 28 9.83 -16.56 -11.20
N ALA A 29 10.65 -16.47 -10.14
CA ALA A 29 11.73 -15.49 -10.08
C ALA A 29 12.85 -15.83 -11.05
N ASN A 30 13.20 -17.11 -11.20
CA ASN A 30 14.13 -17.52 -12.24
C ASN A 30 13.56 -17.26 -13.65
N CYS A 31 12.25 -17.43 -13.86
CA CYS A 31 11.60 -17.02 -15.11
C CYS A 31 11.70 -15.51 -15.35
N ALA A 32 11.44 -14.68 -14.33
CA ALA A 32 11.57 -13.22 -14.41
C ALA A 32 13.03 -12.80 -14.70
N ARG A 33 14.00 -13.42 -14.00
CA ARG A 33 15.44 -13.20 -14.20
C ARG A 33 15.90 -13.59 -15.59
N CYS A 34 15.54 -14.80 -16.05
CA CYS A 34 15.86 -15.26 -17.40
C CYS A 34 15.26 -14.34 -18.47
N ARG A 35 14.05 -13.81 -18.25
CA ARG A 35 13.42 -12.84 -19.16
C ARG A 35 14.12 -11.48 -19.18
N ALA A 36 14.80 -11.08 -18.10
CA ALA A 36 15.64 -9.88 -18.04
C ALA A 36 17.02 -10.04 -18.72
N LEU A 37 17.38 -11.26 -19.13
CA LEU A 37 18.58 -11.54 -19.91
C LEU A 37 18.35 -11.28 -21.42
N TYR A 38 19.43 -11.39 -22.20
CA TYR A 38 19.44 -11.16 -23.66
C TYR A 38 18.33 -11.91 -24.44
N HIS A 39 17.98 -11.37 -25.62
CA HIS A 39 16.79 -11.70 -26.45
C HIS A 39 16.32 -13.17 -26.53
N PRO A 40 17.18 -14.19 -26.68
CA PRO A 40 16.79 -15.60 -26.76
C PRO A 40 16.16 -16.16 -25.48
N TRP A 41 16.60 -15.74 -24.29
CA TRP A 41 15.97 -16.15 -23.03
C TRP A 41 14.60 -15.51 -22.86
N HIS A 42 14.50 -14.22 -23.15
CA HIS A 42 13.21 -13.52 -23.19
C HIS A 42 12.21 -14.20 -24.15
N SER A 43 12.65 -14.62 -25.34
CA SER A 43 11.80 -15.34 -26.29
C SER A 43 11.40 -16.73 -25.80
N ALA A 44 12.34 -17.51 -25.28
CA ALA A 44 12.08 -18.88 -24.83
C ALA A 44 11.10 -18.92 -23.64
N VAL A 45 11.29 -18.06 -22.64
CA VAL A 45 10.42 -17.99 -21.45
C VAL A 45 9.03 -17.44 -21.79
N ARG A 46 8.87 -16.64 -22.84
CA ARG A 46 7.54 -16.24 -23.33
C ARG A 46 6.78 -17.40 -23.99
N HIS A 47 7.45 -18.20 -24.81
CA HIS A 47 6.77 -19.26 -25.59
C HIS A 47 6.67 -20.60 -24.85
N HIS A 48 7.56 -20.86 -23.89
CA HIS A 48 7.73 -22.18 -23.28
C HIS A 48 7.82 -22.15 -21.75
N GLY A 49 7.75 -20.98 -21.11
CA GLY A 49 7.73 -20.88 -19.65
C GLY A 49 6.39 -21.35 -19.06
N PRO A 50 6.33 -21.57 -17.73
CA PRO A 50 5.08 -21.92 -17.05
C PRO A 50 3.97 -20.90 -17.37
N GLN A 51 2.80 -21.39 -17.80
CA GLN A 51 1.62 -20.54 -18.08
C GLN A 51 0.91 -20.08 -16.80
N ALA A 52 1.17 -20.73 -15.65
CA ALA A 52 0.65 -20.27 -14.37
C ALA A 52 1.27 -18.91 -14.02
N ARG A 53 0.44 -17.87 -13.93
CA ARG A 53 0.90 -16.58 -13.43
C ARG A 53 1.42 -16.79 -12.01
N PRO A 54 2.57 -16.20 -11.68
CA PRO A 54 3.22 -16.51 -10.43
C PRO A 54 2.46 -15.91 -9.25
N LEU A 55 2.37 -16.71 -8.17
CA LEU A 55 1.77 -16.29 -6.91
C LEU A 55 2.41 -15.00 -6.37
N PRO A 56 1.67 -14.21 -5.57
CA PRO A 56 2.29 -13.10 -4.87
C PRO A 56 3.46 -13.58 -4.01
N TRP A 57 4.37 -12.66 -3.78
CA TRP A 57 5.38 -12.74 -2.75
C TRP A 57 4.91 -11.91 -1.55
N ILE A 58 5.35 -12.30 -0.36
CA ILE A 58 4.95 -11.66 0.88
C ILE A 58 6.18 -10.95 1.43
N ALA A 59 6.14 -9.62 1.49
CA ALA A 59 7.20 -8.85 2.13
C ALA A 59 6.97 -8.85 3.64
N LEU A 60 8.00 -9.21 4.40
CA LEU A 60 7.97 -9.19 5.85
C LEU A 60 8.38 -7.80 6.36
N ARG A 61 8.16 -7.57 7.66
CA ARG A 61 8.60 -6.33 8.32
C ARG A 61 10.12 -6.21 8.34
N ASP A 62 10.79 -7.36 8.45
CA ASP A 62 12.23 -7.49 8.39
C ASP A 62 12.76 -7.51 6.95
N SER A 63 14.08 -7.57 6.79
CA SER A 63 14.78 -7.51 5.49
C SER A 63 14.63 -8.77 4.63
N PHE A 64 13.43 -9.34 4.53
CA PHE A 64 13.13 -10.54 3.75
C PHE A 64 11.79 -10.46 3.01
N VAL A 65 11.74 -11.14 1.86
CA VAL A 65 10.52 -11.41 1.10
C VAL A 65 10.39 -12.91 0.91
N VAL A 66 9.19 -13.45 1.10
CA VAL A 66 8.91 -14.88 1.00
C VAL A 66 8.11 -15.17 -0.28
N ALA A 67 8.63 -16.06 -1.09
CA ALA A 67 7.96 -16.57 -2.28
C ALA A 67 6.86 -17.58 -1.89
N SER A 68 5.59 -17.29 -2.19
CA SER A 68 4.47 -18.13 -1.69
C SER A 68 4.38 -19.54 -2.28
N TYR A 69 5.05 -19.85 -3.39
CA TYR A 69 4.96 -21.17 -4.04
C TYR A 69 5.94 -22.21 -3.47
N ASN A 70 7.06 -21.78 -2.89
CA ASN A 70 8.09 -22.67 -2.34
C ASN A 70 8.60 -22.27 -0.94
N GLY A 71 8.13 -21.14 -0.40
CA GLY A 71 8.58 -20.60 0.89
C GLY A 71 10.00 -20.04 0.86
N HIS A 72 10.62 -19.89 -0.30
CA HIS A 72 12.00 -19.41 -0.40
C HIS A 72 12.08 -17.95 0.05
N MET A 73 13.07 -17.65 0.90
CA MET A 73 13.31 -16.32 1.44
C MET A 73 14.34 -15.58 0.59
N HIS A 74 13.99 -14.38 0.17
CA HIS A 74 14.85 -13.45 -0.56
C HIS A 74 15.26 -12.33 0.37
N ARG A 75 16.56 -12.14 0.58
CA ARG A 75 17.09 -11.08 1.42
C ARG A 75 16.96 -9.73 0.70
N LEU A 76 16.38 -8.76 1.40
CA LEU A 76 16.32 -7.35 1.00
C LEU A 76 17.63 -6.65 1.37
N PRO A 77 17.85 -5.40 0.90
CA PRO A 77 18.95 -4.57 1.37
C PRO A 77 19.09 -4.58 2.89
N GLU A 78 20.32 -4.51 3.40
CA GLU A 78 20.57 -4.53 4.84
C GLU A 78 19.93 -3.32 5.51
N ASN A 79 19.40 -3.55 6.72
CA ASN A 79 18.65 -2.56 7.47
C ASN A 79 17.52 -1.92 6.67
N ALA A 80 16.81 -2.71 5.86
CA ALA A 80 15.60 -2.26 5.19
C ALA A 80 14.35 -2.63 5.99
N MET A 81 13.43 -1.67 6.08
CA MET A 81 12.05 -1.83 6.54
C MET A 81 11.10 -1.61 5.36
N THR A 82 10.17 -2.54 5.18
CA THR A 82 9.19 -2.45 4.10
C THR A 82 8.16 -1.35 4.38
N ALA A 83 8.10 -0.33 3.52
CA ALA A 83 7.17 0.79 3.61
C ALA A 83 5.91 0.59 2.76
N GLY A 84 6.00 -0.21 1.70
CA GLY A 84 4.89 -0.50 0.80
C GLY A 84 5.38 -1.13 -0.50
N SER A 85 4.46 -1.33 -1.44
CA SER A 85 4.79 -1.92 -2.73
C SER A 85 3.88 -1.40 -3.84
N THR A 86 4.37 -1.44 -5.07
CA THR A 86 3.56 -1.26 -6.26
C THR A 86 4.11 -2.12 -7.37
N ASN A 87 3.25 -2.92 -8.00
CA ASN A 87 3.66 -3.87 -9.03
C ASN A 87 4.78 -4.80 -8.53
N ASP A 88 5.93 -4.77 -9.20
CA ASP A 88 7.12 -5.56 -8.90
C ASP A 88 8.19 -4.78 -8.08
N TRP A 89 7.82 -3.62 -7.56
CA TRP A 89 8.70 -2.75 -6.77
C TRP A 89 8.26 -2.68 -5.31
N LEU A 90 9.25 -2.73 -4.41
CA LEU A 90 9.11 -2.44 -2.99
C LEU A 90 9.65 -1.05 -2.69
N ALA A 91 8.87 -0.26 -1.97
CA ALA A 91 9.39 0.94 -1.30
C ALA A 91 9.96 0.50 0.06
N LEU A 92 11.25 0.74 0.27
CA LEU A 92 11.98 0.37 1.46
C LEU A 92 12.52 1.63 2.15
N GLY A 93 12.25 1.75 3.45
CA GLY A 93 12.98 2.68 4.32
C GLY A 93 14.27 2.01 4.79
N LEU A 94 15.41 2.66 4.58
CA LEU A 94 16.71 2.26 5.08
C LEU A 94 17.02 3.07 6.33
N GLY A 95 17.38 2.40 7.41
CA GLY A 95 17.38 3.00 8.73
C GLY A 95 18.14 2.17 9.76
N GLN A 96 18.04 2.57 11.02
CA GLN A 96 18.64 1.83 12.14
C GLN A 96 17.68 1.76 13.30
N LYS A 97 17.72 0.62 14.00
CA LYS A 97 17.05 0.48 15.29
C LYS A 97 17.83 1.27 16.34
N HIS A 98 17.11 2.08 17.10
CA HIS A 98 17.59 2.80 18.26
C HIS A 98 16.82 2.28 19.47
N THR A 99 17.44 2.41 20.63
CA THR A 99 16.84 2.05 21.90
C THR A 99 16.87 3.30 22.75
N ASP A 100 15.71 3.74 23.22
CA ASP A 100 15.62 4.88 24.11
C ASP A 100 16.07 4.53 25.54
N GLU A 101 16.20 5.54 26.40
CA GLU A 101 16.53 5.42 27.83
C GLU A 101 15.57 4.47 28.56
N GLU A 102 14.30 4.41 28.12
CA GLU A 102 13.27 3.49 28.64
C GLU A 102 13.35 2.07 28.06
N GLN A 103 14.39 1.74 27.29
CA GLN A 103 14.56 0.46 26.58
C GLN A 103 13.52 0.18 25.49
N ALA A 104 12.73 1.19 25.08
CA ALA A 104 11.87 1.09 23.92
C ALA A 104 12.70 1.06 22.63
N GLU A 105 12.54 0.01 21.81
CA GLU A 105 13.16 -0.05 20.48
C GLU A 105 12.30 0.71 19.46
N TYR A 106 12.89 1.70 18.78
CA TYR A 106 12.27 2.41 17.66
C TYR A 106 13.17 2.35 16.42
N TYR A 107 12.56 2.46 15.24
CA TYR A 107 13.28 2.38 13.97
C TYR A 107 13.29 3.73 13.27
N VAL A 108 14.49 4.28 13.10
CA VAL A 108 14.70 5.58 12.45
C VAL A 108 15.03 5.33 10.99
N VAL A 109 14.12 5.72 10.10
CA VAL A 109 14.35 5.71 8.65
C VAL A 109 15.17 6.94 8.28
N ARG A 110 16.28 6.76 7.57
CA ARG A 110 17.15 7.85 7.09
C ARG A 110 16.98 8.15 5.62
N ASN A 111 16.71 7.12 4.82
CA ASN A 111 16.59 7.25 3.37
C ASN A 111 15.70 6.16 2.79
N TYR A 112 15.16 6.40 1.61
CA TYR A 112 14.21 5.53 0.93
C TYR A 112 14.79 5.03 -0.38
N VAL A 113 14.49 3.77 -0.69
CA VAL A 113 14.86 3.15 -1.96
C VAL A 113 13.69 2.37 -2.54
N LEU A 114 13.56 2.42 -3.87
CA LEU A 114 12.78 1.45 -4.61
C LEU A 114 13.65 0.25 -4.93
N HIS A 115 13.25 -0.92 -4.46
CA HIS A 115 13.94 -2.18 -4.70
C HIS A 115 13.04 -3.14 -5.46
N ASN A 116 13.56 -3.70 -6.55
CA ASN A 116 12.91 -4.77 -7.30
C ASN A 116 13.66 -6.08 -7.04
N PRO A 117 13.11 -7.01 -6.24
CA PRO A 117 13.80 -8.26 -5.90
C PRO A 117 13.84 -9.27 -7.05
N PHE A 118 13.10 -9.04 -8.14
CA PHE A 118 13.10 -9.89 -9.33
C PHE A 118 14.25 -9.53 -10.28
N SER A 119 14.54 -8.23 -10.42
CA SER A 119 15.64 -7.71 -11.26
C SER A 119 16.89 -7.31 -10.48
N TYR A 120 16.85 -7.34 -9.14
CA TYR A 120 17.89 -6.85 -8.24
C TYR A 120 18.26 -5.38 -8.44
N ARG A 121 17.35 -4.59 -9.01
CA ARG A 121 17.54 -3.16 -9.23
C ARG A 121 17.10 -2.38 -7.99
N SER A 122 17.98 -1.51 -7.50
CA SER A 122 17.68 -0.55 -6.44
C SER A 122 17.82 0.87 -6.97
N LEU A 123 16.89 1.75 -6.61
CA LEU A 123 16.85 3.14 -7.04
C LEU A 123 16.61 4.02 -5.80
N PRO A 124 17.49 4.99 -5.50
CA PRO A 124 17.26 5.91 -4.39
C PRO A 124 16.06 6.83 -4.67
N LEU A 125 15.39 7.24 -3.59
CA LEU A 125 14.27 8.18 -3.57
C LEU A 125 14.60 9.44 -2.74
N PRO A 126 15.59 10.25 -3.15
CA PRO A 126 15.97 11.45 -2.40
C PRO A 126 14.81 12.45 -2.21
N GLU A 127 13.82 12.43 -3.10
CA GLU A 127 12.61 13.24 -2.99
C GLU A 127 11.77 12.89 -1.76
N LEU A 128 11.81 11.62 -1.32
CA LEU A 128 11.08 11.16 -0.14
C LEU A 128 11.89 11.40 1.13
N ASP A 129 13.22 11.24 1.06
CA ASP A 129 14.18 11.46 2.16
C ASP A 129 14.07 12.85 2.78
N VAL A 130 13.78 13.87 1.96
CA VAL A 130 13.71 15.28 2.41
C VAL A 130 12.36 15.65 3.03
N VAL A 131 11.31 14.85 2.81
CA VAL A 131 9.94 15.17 3.25
C VAL A 131 9.51 14.30 4.42
N VAL A 132 9.83 13.00 4.37
CA VAL A 132 9.38 12.05 5.39
C VAL A 132 10.31 12.15 6.59
N GLN A 133 9.80 12.76 7.66
CA GLN A 133 10.52 12.98 8.91
C GLN A 133 10.61 11.70 9.75
N GLU A 134 11.42 11.74 10.80
CA GLU A 134 11.85 10.60 11.63
C GLU A 134 10.68 9.73 12.18
N TRP A 135 9.52 10.34 12.45
CA TRP A 135 8.31 9.67 12.97
C TRP A 135 7.21 9.44 11.91
N SER A 136 7.48 9.79 10.66
CA SER A 136 6.51 9.68 9.57
C SER A 136 6.55 8.29 8.94
N LEU A 137 5.43 7.57 9.03
CA LEU A 137 5.24 6.27 8.41
C LEU A 137 4.51 6.42 7.09
N VAL A 138 5.08 5.80 6.06
CA VAL A 138 4.38 5.59 4.79
C VAL A 138 3.23 4.62 5.03
N ARG A 139 2.01 5.07 4.75
CA ARG A 139 0.82 4.23 4.80
C ARG A 139 0.59 3.50 3.50
N LYS A 140 0.78 4.17 2.36
CA LYS A 140 0.66 3.54 1.03
C LYS A 140 1.57 4.22 0.04
N PHE A 141 2.18 3.41 -0.82
CA PHE A 141 3.03 3.84 -1.91
C PHE A 141 2.42 3.39 -3.24
N LEU A 142 2.27 4.31 -4.20
CA LEU A 142 1.77 4.04 -5.53
C LEU A 142 2.67 4.63 -6.60
N MET A 143 2.79 3.90 -7.70
CA MET A 143 3.49 4.29 -8.92
C MET A 143 2.49 4.19 -10.08
N ARG A 144 2.35 5.26 -10.86
CA ARG A 144 1.34 5.32 -11.92
C ARG A 144 1.60 4.32 -13.04
N SER A 145 2.82 4.30 -13.59
CA SER A 145 3.17 3.41 -14.70
C SER A 145 4.58 2.82 -14.56
N THR A 146 5.59 3.66 -14.38
CA THR A 146 7.00 3.27 -14.33
C THR A 146 7.75 4.05 -13.25
N VAL A 147 8.98 3.62 -12.96
CA VAL A 147 9.86 4.26 -11.97
C VAL A 147 10.25 5.71 -12.30
N ASP A 148 9.95 6.19 -13.50
CA ASP A 148 10.25 7.56 -13.93
C ASP A 148 8.97 8.41 -14.10
N ASP A 149 7.81 7.83 -13.81
CA ASP A 149 6.50 8.50 -13.82
C ASP A 149 6.12 9.03 -12.42
N PHE A 150 4.94 9.62 -12.26
CA PHE A 150 4.42 10.07 -10.97
C PHE A 150 4.32 8.93 -9.97
N MET A 151 4.81 9.23 -8.77
CA MET A 151 4.65 8.42 -7.57
C MET A 151 3.83 9.20 -6.54
N ALA A 152 2.99 8.48 -5.83
CA ALA A 152 2.10 9.01 -4.80
C ALA A 152 2.28 8.25 -3.50
N VAL A 153 2.37 8.99 -2.40
CA VAL A 153 2.58 8.43 -1.06
C VAL A 153 1.61 9.08 -0.09
N ILE A 154 0.86 8.26 0.66
CA ILE A 154 0.12 8.72 1.84
C ILE A 154 0.94 8.38 3.08
N THR A 155 0.97 9.30 4.04
CA THR A 155 1.65 9.12 5.33
C THR A 155 0.69 9.25 6.51
N ASN A 156 1.15 8.90 7.70
CA ASN A 156 0.45 9.22 8.96
C ASN A 156 0.69 10.66 9.45
N ASN A 157 1.61 11.40 8.82
CA ASN A 157 1.97 12.73 9.27
C ASN A 157 0.99 13.78 8.72
N ARG A 158 0.27 14.45 9.62
CA ARG A 158 -0.69 15.53 9.26
C ARG A 158 -0.04 16.76 8.61
N LYS A 159 1.28 16.96 8.77
CA LYS A 159 2.04 18.00 8.06
C LYS A 159 2.25 17.63 6.59
N HIS A 160 2.41 16.34 6.28
CA HIS A 160 2.65 15.82 4.93
C HIS A 160 1.77 14.60 4.59
N PRO A 161 0.43 14.74 4.60
CA PRO A 161 -0.48 13.59 4.46
C PRO A 161 -0.43 12.97 3.05
N LEU A 162 -0.10 13.76 2.03
CA LEU A 162 0.07 13.33 0.64
C LEU A 162 1.39 13.90 0.11
N ILE A 163 2.21 13.03 -0.47
CA ILE A 163 3.48 13.39 -1.11
C ILE A 163 3.42 12.87 -2.54
N LEU A 164 3.62 13.76 -3.52
CA LEU A 164 3.77 13.39 -4.92
C LEU A 164 5.16 13.76 -5.42
N PHE A 165 5.79 12.87 -6.16
CA PHE A 165 7.08 13.16 -6.75
C PHE A 165 7.29 12.46 -8.08
N GLN A 166 8.27 12.96 -8.83
CA GLN A 166 8.85 12.28 -9.98
C GLN A 166 10.36 12.25 -9.76
N ARG A 167 10.97 11.07 -9.95
CA ARG A 167 12.41 10.90 -9.71
C ARG A 167 13.22 11.86 -10.58
N GLY A 168 14.10 12.62 -9.94
CA GLY A 168 14.96 13.63 -10.55
C GLY A 168 14.27 14.95 -10.93
N LYS A 169 12.98 15.10 -10.64
CA LYS A 169 12.19 16.30 -10.99
C LYS A 169 11.58 17.01 -9.79
N GLY A 170 11.83 16.50 -8.58
CA GLY A 170 11.40 17.12 -7.34
C GLY A 170 10.08 16.57 -6.79
N VAL A 171 9.64 17.20 -5.70
CA VAL A 171 8.56 16.75 -4.84
C VAL A 171 7.53 17.85 -4.64
N TRP A 172 6.27 17.45 -4.51
CA TRP A 172 5.16 18.30 -4.12
C TRP A 172 4.51 17.74 -2.87
N THR A 173 4.20 18.63 -1.93
CA THR A 173 3.39 18.36 -0.75
C THR A 173 2.38 19.49 -0.57
N PRO A 174 1.20 19.22 0.02
CA PRO A 174 0.31 20.30 0.42
C PRO A 174 1.00 21.18 1.48
N ARG A 175 0.41 22.36 1.72
CA ARG A 175 0.80 23.17 2.89
C ARG A 175 0.56 22.34 4.17
N PRO A 176 1.45 22.43 5.18
CA PRO A 176 1.24 21.77 6.45
C PRO A 176 -0.15 22.05 7.00
N TRP A 177 -0.82 20.99 7.48
CA TRP A 177 -2.18 21.04 8.04
C TRP A 177 -3.29 21.55 7.10
N ALA A 178 -3.07 21.51 5.78
CA ALA A 178 -4.12 21.82 4.82
C ALA A 178 -5.31 20.85 4.97
N THR A 179 -6.40 21.36 5.55
CA THR A 179 -7.61 20.59 5.94
C THR A 179 -8.19 19.73 4.83
N GLN A 180 -8.02 20.13 3.58
CA GLN A 180 -8.45 19.40 2.39
C GLN A 180 -7.76 18.02 2.24
N TYR A 181 -6.56 17.85 2.82
CA TYR A 181 -5.75 16.63 2.71
C TYR A 181 -5.62 15.86 4.03
N THR A 182 -5.95 16.46 5.17
CA THR A 182 -5.75 15.87 6.51
C THR A 182 -6.51 14.55 6.71
N TYR A 183 -7.68 14.41 6.07
CA TYR A 183 -8.58 13.27 6.27
C TYR A 183 -8.47 12.20 5.18
N LEU A 184 -7.47 12.30 4.30
CA LEU A 184 -7.23 11.27 3.29
C LEU A 184 -6.77 9.98 3.99
N ILE A 185 -7.42 8.87 3.64
CA ILE A 185 -7.08 7.55 4.18
C ILE A 185 -6.51 6.62 3.11
N ASP A 186 -6.96 6.71 1.86
CA ASP A 186 -6.41 5.86 0.81
C ASP A 186 -6.43 6.54 -0.55
N ILE A 187 -5.57 6.05 -1.45
CA ILE A 187 -5.43 6.50 -2.84
C ILE A 187 -5.39 5.32 -3.81
N ALA A 188 -5.77 5.58 -5.06
CA ALA A 188 -5.61 4.66 -6.18
C ALA A 188 -5.49 5.44 -7.50
N PHE A 189 -4.70 4.93 -8.43
CA PHE A 189 -4.71 5.41 -9.80
C PHE A 189 -5.87 4.79 -10.57
N HIS A 190 -6.57 5.61 -11.34
CA HIS A 190 -7.58 5.16 -12.30
C HIS A 190 -7.36 5.91 -13.62
N GLY A 191 -6.77 5.19 -14.59
CA GLY A 191 -6.19 5.81 -15.77
C GLY A 191 -5.06 6.78 -15.39
N ASP A 192 -5.09 7.99 -15.93
CA ASP A 192 -4.05 9.01 -15.67
C ASP A 192 -4.29 9.83 -14.40
N LYS A 193 -5.45 9.67 -13.76
CA LYS A 193 -5.86 10.43 -12.57
C LYS A 193 -5.59 9.65 -11.30
N LEU A 194 -5.21 10.38 -10.25
CA LEU A 194 -5.16 9.86 -8.89
C LEU A 194 -6.50 10.15 -8.23
N TYR A 195 -7.04 9.18 -7.52
CA TYR A 195 -8.23 9.36 -6.69
C TYR A 195 -7.86 9.10 -5.24
N ALA A 196 -8.43 9.88 -4.35
CA ALA A 196 -8.29 9.70 -2.91
C ALA A 196 -9.67 9.53 -2.26
N ILE A 197 -9.71 8.78 -1.17
CA ILE A 197 -10.88 8.66 -0.31
C ILE A 197 -10.60 9.24 1.07
N THR A 198 -11.63 9.83 1.66
CA THR A 198 -11.57 10.36 3.04
C THR A 198 -12.11 9.36 4.06
N THR A 199 -11.92 9.65 5.35
CA THR A 199 -12.60 8.95 6.46
C THR A 199 -14.12 8.91 6.31
N ALA A 200 -14.70 9.97 5.75
CA ALA A 200 -16.14 10.08 5.44
C ALA A 200 -16.56 9.32 4.17
N GLU A 201 -15.64 8.61 3.52
CA GLU A 201 -15.86 7.92 2.23
C GLU A 201 -16.17 8.86 1.06
N ASP A 202 -15.75 10.13 1.15
CA ASP A 202 -15.82 11.04 0.02
C ASP A 202 -14.75 10.67 -1.01
N LEU A 203 -15.14 10.60 -2.28
CA LEU A 203 -14.21 10.34 -3.38
C LEU A 203 -13.76 11.67 -4.02
N ILE A 204 -12.45 11.87 -4.11
CA ILE A 204 -11.86 13.12 -4.57
C ILE A 204 -10.84 12.83 -5.69
N PRO A 205 -11.01 13.39 -6.90
CA PRO A 205 -10.00 13.32 -7.94
C PRO A 205 -8.87 14.31 -7.65
N ILE A 206 -7.65 13.88 -7.92
CA ILE A 206 -6.43 14.65 -7.76
C ILE A 206 -5.75 14.68 -9.14
N ASP A 207 -5.82 15.84 -9.79
CA ASP A 207 -5.24 16.05 -11.11
C ASP A 207 -3.73 16.30 -10.97
N LEU A 208 -2.95 15.52 -11.73
CA LEU A 208 -1.50 15.53 -11.71
C LEU A 208 -0.96 16.27 -12.93
N ALA A 209 -0.09 17.25 -12.70
CA ALA A 209 0.56 18.02 -13.75
C ALA A 209 2.04 18.26 -13.42
N SER A 210 2.76 18.86 -14.36
CA SER A 210 4.11 19.38 -14.12
C SER A 210 4.13 20.89 -14.33
N ASP A 211 4.90 21.61 -13.53
CA ASP A 211 5.17 23.03 -13.74
C ASP A 211 6.12 23.25 -14.94
N GLY A 212 6.43 24.52 -15.25
CA GLY A 212 7.35 24.87 -16.34
C GLY A 212 8.80 24.38 -16.14
N GLU A 213 9.17 23.98 -14.92
CA GLU A 213 10.48 23.40 -14.57
C GLU A 213 10.43 21.86 -14.53
N GLY A 214 9.26 21.26 -14.77
CA GLY A 214 9.03 19.81 -14.72
C GLY A 214 8.70 19.27 -13.33
N ARG A 215 8.58 20.12 -12.31
CA ARG A 215 8.22 19.69 -10.95
C ARG A 215 6.77 19.26 -10.87
N PRO A 216 6.44 18.25 -10.06
CA PRO A 216 5.05 17.87 -9.82
C PRO A 216 4.19 19.04 -9.35
N MET A 217 2.99 19.15 -9.91
CA MET A 217 1.93 20.04 -9.48
C MET A 217 0.65 19.24 -9.28
N VAL A 218 -0.14 19.67 -8.32
CA VAL A 218 -1.39 19.02 -7.94
C VAL A 218 -2.53 20.03 -7.92
N ALA A 219 -3.65 19.64 -8.52
CA ALA A 219 -4.92 20.30 -8.33
C ALA A 219 -5.93 19.29 -7.78
N MET A 220 -6.41 19.54 -6.56
CA MET A 220 -7.47 18.74 -5.97
C MET A 220 -8.81 19.19 -6.55
N GLY A 221 -9.56 18.25 -7.13
CA GLY A 221 -10.88 18.51 -7.69
C GLY A 221 -11.97 18.52 -6.62
N PRO A 222 -13.23 18.80 -7.01
CA PRO A 222 -14.37 18.72 -6.11
C PRO A 222 -14.64 17.27 -5.69
N ARG A 223 -15.28 17.08 -4.53
CA ARG A 223 -15.78 15.77 -4.08
C ARG A 223 -16.80 15.26 -5.10
N ILE A 224 -16.47 14.17 -5.79
CA ILE A 224 -17.33 13.59 -6.83
C ILE A 224 -18.29 12.55 -6.28
N ILE A 225 -18.00 11.95 -5.13
CA ILE A 225 -18.96 11.19 -4.33
C ILE A 225 -18.95 11.83 -2.96
N LYS A 226 -20.12 12.24 -2.47
CA LYS A 226 -20.27 12.83 -1.15
C LYS A 226 -21.20 11.94 -0.34
N LYS A 227 -20.67 11.32 0.71
CA LYS A 227 -21.53 10.58 1.63
C LYS A 227 -22.08 11.57 2.65
N SER A 228 -23.40 11.69 2.75
CA SER A 228 -24.03 12.58 3.73
C SER A 228 -23.63 12.15 5.14
N ILE A 229 -23.22 13.14 5.92
CA ILE A 229 -22.69 13.00 7.27
C ILE A 229 -23.75 12.39 8.17
N ASN A 230 -23.48 11.18 8.65
CA ASN A 230 -24.05 10.66 9.89
C ASN A 230 -22.91 10.15 10.80
N TYR A 231 -21.70 10.69 10.59
CA TYR A 231 -20.49 10.43 11.35
C TYR A 231 -20.07 11.67 12.18
N ASP A 232 -21.00 12.58 12.51
CA ASP A 232 -20.80 13.67 13.48
C ASP A 232 -20.90 13.16 14.94
N HIS A 233 -20.26 12.04 15.26
CA HIS A 233 -20.06 11.66 16.66
C HIS A 233 -18.67 12.01 17.19
N TYR A 234 -17.77 12.48 16.31
CA TYR A 234 -16.41 12.87 16.69
C TYR A 234 -16.13 14.38 16.60
N GLU A 235 -17.05 15.19 16.07
CA GLU A 235 -16.92 16.66 16.10
C GLU A 235 -17.51 17.31 17.37
N SER A 236 -18.08 16.54 18.31
CA SER A 236 -18.70 17.09 19.52
C SER A 236 -17.91 16.88 20.83
N LEU A 237 -16.80 16.15 20.82
CA LEU A 237 -16.02 15.85 22.03
C LEU A 237 -14.65 16.55 22.11
N THR A 238 -14.37 17.47 21.19
CA THR A 238 -13.16 18.32 21.27
C THR A 238 -13.50 19.81 21.41
N THR A 239 -14.75 20.16 21.76
CA THR A 239 -15.17 21.54 22.03
C THR A 239 -16.12 21.66 23.23
N SER A 240 -16.08 20.71 24.17
CA SER A 240 -16.84 20.82 25.42
C SER A 240 -15.90 20.61 26.61
N ASP A 241 -15.04 21.60 26.84
CA ASP A 241 -14.53 21.96 28.16
C ASP A 241 -14.47 23.50 28.19
N GLU A 242 -15.63 24.12 28.02
CA GLU A 242 -15.93 25.42 28.61
C GLU A 242 -17.13 25.17 29.52
N GLU A 243 -16.87 24.73 30.75
CA GLU A 243 -17.71 25.17 31.87
C GLU A 243 -16.81 25.92 32.84
N ASP A 244 -17.01 27.24 32.79
CA ASP A 244 -16.68 28.22 33.81
C ASP A 244 -16.96 27.67 35.21
N ASP A 245 -15.95 27.72 36.08
CA ASP A 245 -16.19 27.94 37.50
C ASP A 245 -15.32 29.14 37.90
N ASP A 246 -15.99 30.30 37.95
CA ASP A 246 -15.51 31.53 38.54
C ASP A 246 -15.26 31.38 40.05
N GLU A 247 -14.38 32.28 40.53
CA GLU A 247 -14.15 32.70 41.92
C GLU A 247 -12.98 32.02 42.68
N ASN A 248 -11.80 32.66 42.64
CA ASN A 248 -11.42 33.56 43.75
C ASN A 248 -10.14 34.37 43.45
N GLU A 249 -10.15 35.58 44.00
CA GLU A 249 -9.29 36.73 43.73
C GLU A 249 -7.85 36.66 44.31
N GLU A 250 -7.03 37.48 43.66
CA GLU A 250 -5.95 38.34 44.18
C GLU A 250 -4.49 37.84 44.35
N ASP A 251 -3.65 38.61 43.65
CA ASP A 251 -2.28 39.06 43.92
C ASP A 251 -1.07 38.14 43.72
N GLY A 252 -0.17 38.59 42.82
CA GLY A 252 1.26 38.53 43.10
C GLY A 252 2.17 38.18 41.92
N GLU A 253 2.57 39.23 41.20
CA GLU A 253 3.90 39.46 40.59
C GLU A 253 4.41 38.58 39.44
N GLU A 254 4.96 39.30 38.46
CA GLU A 254 5.63 38.83 37.25
C GLU A 254 6.93 38.08 37.58
N GLU A 255 7.12 36.90 36.97
CA GLU A 255 8.46 36.43 36.62
C GLU A 255 8.43 35.79 35.23
N ASP A 256 9.10 36.45 34.29
CA ASP A 256 9.50 35.95 32.98
C ASP A 256 10.21 34.60 33.14
N ASN A 257 9.66 33.54 32.56
CA ASN A 257 10.45 32.38 32.16
C ASN A 257 10.08 32.01 30.71
N ASP A 258 11.03 32.31 29.82
CA ASP A 258 11.16 31.73 28.49
C ASP A 258 11.32 30.21 28.62
N ASP A 259 10.20 29.50 28.78
CA ASP A 259 10.16 28.07 28.52
C ASP A 259 9.60 27.86 27.12
N GLU A 260 10.51 27.50 26.20
CA GLU A 260 10.19 26.91 24.92
C GLU A 260 9.17 25.79 25.13
N LYS A 261 7.90 26.08 24.83
CA LYS A 261 6.84 25.08 24.81
C LYS A 261 7.26 23.98 23.84
N LYS A 262 7.79 22.88 24.38
CA LYS A 262 7.84 21.60 23.68
C LYS A 262 6.41 21.35 23.23
N GLU A 263 6.19 21.34 21.91
CA GLU A 263 4.94 20.88 21.34
C GLU A 263 4.71 19.47 21.92
N GLU A 264 3.76 19.35 22.84
CA GLU A 264 3.26 18.07 23.30
C GLU A 264 2.65 17.41 22.06
N GLU A 265 3.44 16.56 21.40
CA GLU A 265 2.97 15.68 20.37
C GLU A 265 1.91 14.80 21.02
N GLU A 266 0.63 15.11 20.77
CA GLU A 266 -0.49 14.26 21.17
C GLU A 266 -0.19 12.83 20.70
N ASP A 267 0.20 12.00 21.67
CA ASP A 267 0.38 10.57 21.54
C ASP A 267 -0.98 9.94 21.28
N ASN A 268 -1.40 9.99 20.03
CA ASN A 268 -2.66 9.46 19.58
C ASN A 268 -2.39 8.12 18.91
N ASP A 269 -2.19 7.10 19.74
CA ASP A 269 -1.89 5.68 19.44
C ASP A 269 -2.94 5.01 18.51
N LEU A 270 -4.04 5.71 18.18
CA LEU A 270 -5.04 5.28 17.19
C LEU A 270 -4.79 5.79 15.76
N THR A 271 -3.76 6.61 15.53
CA THR A 271 -3.41 7.20 14.21
C THR A 271 -2.62 6.26 13.28
N TYR A 272 -2.36 5.04 13.72
CA TYR A 272 -1.57 4.03 13.00
C TYR A 272 -2.27 3.36 11.82
N ILE A 273 -3.56 3.61 11.56
CA ILE A 273 -4.33 2.76 10.64
C ILE A 273 -5.24 3.60 9.72
N ASN A 274 -5.37 3.20 8.44
CA ASN A 274 -6.40 3.67 7.49
C ASN A 274 -7.80 3.17 7.89
N CYS A 275 -8.16 3.38 9.15
CA CYS A 275 -9.35 2.83 9.77
C CYS A 275 -10.13 3.87 10.57
N SER A 276 -11.41 3.61 10.72
CA SER A 276 -12.22 4.15 11.81
C SER A 276 -12.49 3.04 12.83
N ALA A 277 -12.52 3.38 14.12
CA ALA A 277 -13.01 2.50 15.17
C ALA A 277 -14.51 2.77 15.39
N GLU A 278 -15.30 1.71 15.51
CA GLU A 278 -16.69 1.78 15.98
C GLU A 278 -16.75 1.14 17.37
N PHE A 279 -17.20 1.94 18.35
CA PHE A 279 -17.46 1.50 19.71
C PHE A 279 -18.95 1.19 19.85
N ALA A 280 -19.29 -0.05 20.22
CA ALA A 280 -20.65 -0.35 20.60
C ALA A 280 -20.88 0.23 22.02
N PRO A 281 -21.91 1.06 22.24
CA PRO A 281 -22.09 1.85 23.47
C PRO A 281 -22.23 1.00 24.75
N ASP A 282 -22.57 -0.28 24.62
CA ASP A 282 -22.87 -1.18 25.75
C ASP A 282 -21.87 -2.35 25.91
N VAL A 283 -20.68 -2.28 25.31
CA VAL A 283 -19.78 -3.43 25.22
C VAL A 283 -18.43 -3.16 25.89
N LYS A 284 -17.92 -4.18 26.60
CA LYS A 284 -16.58 -4.19 27.23
C LYS A 284 -15.50 -3.66 26.27
N PRO A 285 -14.43 -3.02 26.79
CA PRO A 285 -13.33 -2.46 25.99
C PRO A 285 -12.65 -3.47 25.03
N ASP A 286 -12.87 -4.77 25.22
CA ASP A 286 -12.30 -5.84 24.40
C ASP A 286 -12.98 -6.05 23.02
N ASN A 287 -14.04 -5.29 22.68
CA ASN A 287 -14.83 -5.49 21.45
C ASN A 287 -14.80 -4.29 20.49
N ILE A 288 -13.62 -3.72 20.25
CA ILE A 288 -13.44 -2.64 19.28
C ILE A 288 -13.56 -3.20 17.86
N THR A 289 -14.52 -2.68 17.09
CA THR A 289 -14.63 -2.98 15.65
C THR A 289 -13.82 -1.97 14.87
N ILE A 290 -12.90 -2.45 14.05
CA ILE A 290 -12.06 -1.63 13.18
C ILE A 290 -12.54 -1.76 11.74
N ILE A 291 -12.80 -0.63 11.08
CA ILE A 291 -13.21 -0.57 9.68
C ILE A 291 -12.12 0.07 8.84
N SER A 292 -11.48 -0.73 8.00
CA SER A 292 -10.57 -0.22 6.96
C SER A 292 -11.30 0.02 5.64
N ARG A 293 -10.83 1.01 4.88
CA ARG A 293 -11.32 1.32 3.53
C ARG A 293 -10.15 1.31 2.57
N HIS A 294 -10.28 0.52 1.51
CA HIS A 294 -9.24 0.34 0.51
C HIS A 294 -9.80 0.69 -0.87
N LEU A 295 -9.14 1.63 -1.54
CA LEU A 295 -9.45 2.05 -2.90
C LEU A 295 -8.63 1.21 -3.88
N ILE A 296 -9.29 0.59 -4.86
CA ILE A 296 -8.68 -0.34 -5.82
C ILE A 296 -9.22 -0.07 -7.21
N GLU A 297 -8.34 0.01 -8.21
CA GLU A 297 -8.73 -0.05 -9.62
C GLU A 297 -8.84 -1.52 -10.07
N SER A 298 -9.91 -1.84 -10.80
CA SER A 298 -10.15 -3.17 -11.34
C SER A 298 -10.96 -3.09 -12.64
N HIS A 299 -10.35 -3.44 -13.78
CA HIS A 299 -11.03 -3.51 -15.10
C HIS A 299 -11.69 -2.18 -15.52
N GLY A 300 -11.01 -1.06 -15.29
CA GLY A 300 -11.54 0.26 -15.61
C GLY A 300 -12.65 0.70 -14.66
N LYS A 301 -12.83 0.03 -13.52
CA LYS A 301 -13.72 0.44 -12.44
C LYS A 301 -12.91 0.83 -11.22
N LEU A 302 -13.42 1.79 -10.46
CA LEU A 302 -12.84 2.17 -9.18
C LEU A 302 -13.71 1.61 -8.05
N LEU A 303 -13.12 0.77 -7.22
CA LEU A 303 -13.80 0.04 -6.16
C LEU A 303 -13.32 0.51 -4.78
N MET A 304 -14.23 0.57 -3.82
CA MET A 304 -13.93 0.69 -2.40
C MET A 304 -14.28 -0.61 -1.69
N VAL A 305 -13.30 -1.20 -1.01
CA VAL A 305 -13.49 -2.36 -0.13
C VAL A 305 -13.54 -1.85 1.32
N ARG A 306 -14.69 -1.97 1.97
CA ARG A 306 -14.83 -1.79 3.42
C ARG A 306 -14.63 -3.13 4.10
N HIS A 307 -13.63 -3.22 4.97
CA HIS A 307 -13.34 -4.41 5.73
C HIS A 307 -13.48 -4.12 7.22
N SER A 308 -14.55 -4.64 7.81
CA SER A 308 -14.84 -4.58 9.23
C SER A 308 -14.27 -5.82 9.90
N ARG A 309 -13.41 -5.61 10.89
CA ARG A 309 -12.75 -6.67 11.66
C ARG A 309 -12.75 -6.36 13.14
N GLN A 310 -12.62 -7.40 13.95
CA GLN A 310 -12.56 -7.28 15.40
C GLN A 310 -11.41 -8.13 15.93
N LEU A 311 -10.76 -7.64 16.99
CA LEU A 311 -9.74 -8.39 17.69
C LEU A 311 -10.42 -9.44 18.58
N HIS A 312 -10.22 -10.72 18.27
CA HIS A 312 -10.69 -11.82 19.10
C HIS A 312 -9.81 -11.95 20.35
N PRO A 313 -10.33 -12.38 21.51
CA PRO A 313 -9.56 -12.56 22.75
C PRO A 313 -8.33 -13.49 22.64
N GLN A 314 -8.26 -14.30 21.58
CA GLN A 314 -7.11 -15.12 21.25
C GLN A 314 -6.01 -14.35 20.47
N ALA A 315 -6.07 -13.01 20.48
CA ALA A 315 -5.17 -12.10 19.76
C ALA A 315 -5.15 -12.30 18.24
N LEU A 316 -6.29 -12.67 17.65
CA LEU A 316 -6.46 -12.84 16.20
C LEU A 316 -7.52 -11.89 15.68
N TRP A 317 -7.24 -11.22 14.57
CA TRP A 317 -8.24 -10.42 13.87
C TRP A 317 -9.18 -11.33 13.08
N VAL A 318 -10.49 -11.12 13.26
CA VAL A 318 -11.54 -11.87 12.55
C VAL A 318 -12.32 -10.92 11.68
N THR A 319 -12.58 -11.31 10.43
CA THR A 319 -13.47 -10.57 9.53
C THR A 319 -14.92 -10.69 10.00
N LEU A 320 -15.56 -9.54 10.25
CA LEU A 320 -16.99 -9.47 10.57
C LEU A 320 -17.83 -9.23 9.31
N LYS A 321 -17.39 -8.29 8.47
CA LYS A 321 -18.12 -7.86 7.29
C LYS A 321 -17.18 -7.33 6.22
N VAL A 322 -17.52 -7.61 4.98
CA VAL A 322 -16.86 -7.04 3.79
C VAL A 322 -17.93 -6.46 2.88
N ASP A 323 -17.84 -5.16 2.62
CA ASP A 323 -18.65 -4.50 1.60
C ASP A 323 -17.74 -4.08 0.44
N VAL A 324 -18.15 -4.36 -0.79
CA VAL A 324 -17.45 -3.91 -2.00
C VAL A 324 -18.38 -3.00 -2.77
N LEU A 325 -17.92 -1.77 -2.98
CA LEU A 325 -18.69 -0.69 -3.59
C LEU A 325 -17.97 -0.22 -4.86
N GLU A 326 -18.71 -0.03 -5.94
CA GLU A 326 -18.23 0.59 -7.18
C GLU A 326 -18.55 2.09 -7.15
N ALA A 327 -17.58 2.92 -7.58
CA ALA A 327 -17.81 4.34 -7.77
C ALA A 327 -18.65 4.55 -9.03
N ASP A 328 -19.90 4.99 -8.87
CA ASP A 328 -20.74 5.40 -9.98
C ASP A 328 -20.56 6.91 -10.22
N PHE A 329 -19.72 7.24 -11.21
CA PHE A 329 -19.45 8.63 -11.61
C PHE A 329 -20.67 9.34 -12.20
N SER A 330 -21.72 8.62 -12.60
CA SER A 330 -22.93 9.21 -13.18
C SER A 330 -23.94 9.64 -12.12
N THR A 331 -24.09 8.83 -11.07
CA THR A 331 -25.00 9.12 -9.94
C THR A 331 -24.30 9.82 -8.79
N HIS A 332 -22.96 9.89 -8.79
CA HIS A 332 -22.15 10.45 -7.71
C HIS A 332 -22.31 9.69 -6.39
N GLU A 333 -22.49 8.36 -6.46
CA GLU A 333 -22.72 7.48 -5.32
C GLU A 333 -21.83 6.23 -5.33
N TRP A 334 -21.63 5.66 -4.14
CA TRP A 334 -21.04 4.33 -3.97
C TRP A 334 -22.14 3.28 -4.11
N VAL A 335 -22.06 2.45 -5.16
CA VAL A 335 -23.08 1.44 -5.46
C VAL A 335 -22.55 0.05 -5.07
N PRO A 336 -23.31 -0.78 -4.33
CA PRO A 336 -22.90 -2.15 -4.02
C PRO A 336 -22.57 -2.95 -5.29
N LEU A 337 -21.38 -3.54 -5.32
CA LEU A 337 -20.96 -4.37 -6.44
C LEU A 337 -21.72 -5.70 -6.41
N THR A 338 -22.56 -5.93 -7.43
CA THR A 338 -23.37 -7.14 -7.55
C THR A 338 -22.69 -8.14 -8.49
N GLY A 339 -22.68 -9.43 -8.13
CA GLY A 339 -22.19 -10.49 -9.00
C GLY A 339 -20.69 -10.76 -8.98
N GLY A 340 -19.93 -10.19 -8.04
CA GLY A 340 -18.49 -10.43 -7.89
C GLY A 340 -17.62 -9.49 -8.72
N LEU A 341 -16.39 -9.92 -9.01
CA LEU A 341 -15.39 -9.21 -9.81
C LEU A 341 -15.41 -9.60 -11.30
N GLY A 342 -16.35 -10.46 -11.70
CA GLY A 342 -16.50 -10.93 -13.08
C GLY A 342 -16.05 -12.37 -13.33
N GLY A 343 -15.64 -13.11 -12.29
CA GLY A 343 -15.25 -14.52 -12.42
C GLY A 343 -13.85 -14.78 -12.96
N ASP A 344 -13.01 -13.76 -13.12
CA ASP A 344 -11.66 -13.90 -13.64
C ASP A 344 -10.60 -13.17 -12.80
N ARG A 345 -11.00 -12.65 -11.62
CA ARG A 345 -10.15 -11.79 -10.77
C ARG A 345 -10.26 -12.08 -9.29
N ALA A 346 -9.24 -11.62 -8.58
CA ALA A 346 -9.20 -11.52 -7.13
C ALA A 346 -8.60 -10.18 -6.72
N LEU A 347 -8.93 -9.72 -5.51
CA LEU A 347 -8.31 -8.56 -4.88
C LEU A 347 -7.33 -9.03 -3.81
N PHE A 348 -6.20 -8.35 -3.70
CA PHE A 348 -5.24 -8.52 -2.61
C PHE A 348 -5.11 -7.21 -1.87
N VAL A 349 -5.31 -7.27 -0.54
CA VAL A 349 -5.43 -6.09 0.31
C VAL A 349 -4.56 -6.27 1.56
N SER A 350 -3.81 -5.23 1.89
CA SER A 350 -3.21 -4.96 3.19
C SER A 350 -3.33 -3.46 3.49
N MET A 351 -2.95 -3.02 4.69
CA MET A 351 -2.94 -1.58 5.01
C MET A 351 -2.13 -0.72 4.04
N ALA A 352 -1.06 -1.28 3.48
CA ALA A 352 -0.13 -0.56 2.60
C ALA A 352 -0.24 -0.91 1.12
N PHE A 353 -1.21 -1.74 0.76
CA PHE A 353 -1.32 -2.25 -0.60
C PHE A 353 -2.73 -2.67 -0.95
N SER A 354 -3.13 -2.33 -2.16
CA SER A 354 -4.36 -2.84 -2.73
C SER A 354 -4.16 -3.05 -4.23
N LYS A 355 -4.49 -4.24 -4.73
CA LYS A 355 -4.37 -4.56 -6.15
C LYS A 355 -5.40 -5.58 -6.58
N SER A 356 -5.97 -5.34 -7.75
CA SER A 356 -6.77 -6.31 -8.47
C SER A 356 -5.88 -7.12 -9.40
N VAL A 357 -5.97 -8.44 -9.35
CA VAL A 357 -5.17 -9.35 -10.19
C VAL A 357 -6.05 -10.37 -10.89
N PRO A 358 -5.66 -10.83 -12.10
CA PRO A 358 -6.31 -11.98 -12.71
C PRO A 358 -6.17 -13.22 -11.82
N ALA A 359 -7.25 -13.99 -11.68
CA ALA A 359 -7.30 -15.25 -10.98
C ALA A 359 -7.31 -16.40 -12.00
N PRO A 360 -6.16 -16.82 -12.55
CA PRO A 360 -6.13 -17.99 -13.42
C PRO A 360 -6.47 -19.25 -12.62
N CYS A 361 -7.17 -20.19 -13.25
CA CYS A 361 -7.71 -21.37 -12.59
C CYS A 361 -6.64 -22.13 -11.76
N GLY A 362 -6.91 -22.31 -10.47
CA GLY A 362 -6.25 -23.31 -9.62
C GLY A 362 -5.44 -22.79 -8.42
N GLN A 363 -4.86 -21.59 -8.47
CA GLN A 363 -4.06 -21.06 -7.35
C GLN A 363 -4.54 -19.73 -6.77
N VAL A 364 -5.37 -18.98 -7.45
CA VAL A 364 -6.04 -17.81 -6.89
C VAL A 364 -7.52 -18.03 -7.13
N GLU A 365 -8.34 -17.82 -6.11
CA GLU A 365 -9.79 -18.00 -6.21
C GLU A 365 -10.41 -16.84 -6.98
N GLU A 366 -11.33 -17.17 -7.88
CA GLU A 366 -12.12 -16.18 -8.62
C GLU A 366 -13.14 -15.52 -7.68
N ASP A 367 -13.36 -14.21 -7.85
CA ASP A 367 -14.27 -13.40 -7.04
C ASP A 367 -13.95 -13.48 -5.54
N ALA A 368 -12.65 -13.46 -5.21
CA ALA A 368 -12.15 -13.53 -3.85
C ALA A 368 -11.33 -12.30 -3.47
N ILE A 369 -11.29 -12.00 -2.17
CA ILE A 369 -10.47 -10.92 -1.59
C ILE A 369 -9.56 -11.52 -0.53
N TYR A 370 -8.26 -11.40 -0.72
CA TYR A 370 -7.24 -11.86 0.23
C TYR A 370 -6.83 -10.70 1.13
N PHE A 371 -7.11 -10.82 2.42
CA PHE A 371 -6.74 -9.85 3.45
C PHE A 371 -5.50 -10.31 4.20
N MET A 372 -4.42 -9.53 4.11
CA MET A 372 -3.19 -9.82 4.86
C MET A 372 -3.41 -9.69 6.37
N ASP A 373 -4.12 -8.64 6.78
CA ASP A 373 -4.27 -8.26 8.19
C ASP A 373 -4.99 -9.31 9.05
N THR A 374 -5.99 -10.00 8.47
CA THR A 374 -6.71 -11.10 9.12
C THR A 374 -6.19 -12.48 8.70
N SER A 375 -5.32 -12.55 7.69
CA SER A 375 -4.90 -13.82 7.06
C SER A 375 -6.09 -14.66 6.55
N GLU A 376 -7.13 -13.99 6.06
CA GLU A 376 -8.36 -14.61 5.55
C GLU A 376 -8.56 -14.31 4.07
N VAL A 377 -9.24 -15.22 3.38
CA VAL A 377 -9.80 -15.01 2.05
C VAL A 377 -11.32 -14.91 2.16
N PHE A 378 -11.89 -13.84 1.63
CA PHE A 378 -13.32 -13.62 1.55
C PHE A 378 -13.83 -13.98 0.16
N ASN A 379 -14.79 -14.89 0.08
CA ASN A 379 -15.44 -15.26 -1.17
C ASN A 379 -16.66 -14.35 -1.39
N MET A 380 -16.64 -13.56 -2.47
CA MET A 380 -17.70 -12.58 -2.74
C MET A 380 -19.02 -13.21 -3.19
N LYS A 381 -19.02 -14.47 -3.67
CA LYS A 381 -20.24 -15.17 -4.09
C LYS A 381 -20.97 -15.76 -2.90
N SER A 382 -20.26 -16.42 -1.98
CA SER A 382 -20.87 -17.01 -0.78
C SER A 382 -20.99 -16.02 0.38
N GLY A 383 -20.23 -14.93 0.38
CA GLY A 383 -20.19 -13.95 1.46
C GLY A 383 -19.50 -14.49 2.72
N THR A 384 -18.57 -15.44 2.57
CA THR A 384 -17.92 -16.13 3.69
C THR A 384 -16.40 -15.94 3.67
N SER A 385 -15.81 -15.80 4.85
CA SER A 385 -14.35 -15.81 5.04
C SER A 385 -13.85 -17.20 5.41
N MET A 386 -12.67 -17.55 4.91
CA MET A 386 -11.93 -18.75 5.28
C MET A 386 -10.45 -18.41 5.51
N PRO A 387 -9.68 -19.23 6.26
CA PRO A 387 -8.25 -19.03 6.37
C PRO A 387 -7.57 -18.99 4.99
N SER A 388 -6.77 -17.96 4.76
CA SER A 388 -5.95 -17.85 3.56
C SER A 388 -4.81 -18.87 3.60
N LYS A 389 -4.41 -19.38 2.44
CA LYS A 389 -3.20 -20.18 2.30
C LYS A 389 -1.91 -19.36 2.28
N PHE A 390 -2.03 -18.04 2.18
CA PHE A 390 -0.90 -17.11 2.19
C PHE A 390 -0.60 -16.67 3.63
N TYR A 391 0.69 -16.59 3.96
CA TYR A 391 1.14 -16.12 5.26
C TYR A 391 0.86 -14.62 5.48
N ASN A 392 0.87 -14.20 6.74
CA ASN A 392 0.85 -12.79 7.11
C ASN A 392 2.18 -12.10 6.79
N GLY A 393 2.16 -10.79 6.55
CA GLY A 393 3.31 -9.95 6.23
C GLY A 393 3.00 -8.47 6.42
N VAL A 394 3.75 -7.61 5.74
CA VAL A 394 3.49 -6.16 5.70
C VAL A 394 2.78 -5.75 4.41
N THR A 395 3.22 -6.31 3.28
CA THR A 395 2.61 -6.01 1.97
C THR A 395 2.76 -7.17 1.00
N TRP A 396 1.89 -7.18 -0.01
CA TRP A 396 1.95 -8.08 -1.15
C TRP A 396 2.92 -7.54 -2.20
N LEU A 397 3.66 -8.42 -2.87
CA LEU A 397 4.51 -8.07 -4.01
C LEU A 397 4.19 -9.00 -5.17
N PHE A 398 3.92 -8.44 -6.34
CA PHE A 398 3.57 -9.25 -7.50
C PHE A 398 4.75 -9.32 -8.47
N PRO A 399 5.13 -10.50 -8.96
CA PRO A 399 6.06 -10.59 -10.06
C PRO A 399 5.51 -9.83 -11.28
N PRO A 400 6.39 -9.27 -12.13
CA PRO A 400 5.97 -8.42 -13.22
C PRO A 400 4.98 -9.12 -14.17
N GLU A 401 3.86 -8.44 -14.42
CA GLU A 401 2.84 -8.86 -15.38
C GLU A 401 3.32 -8.55 -16.79
N TYR A 402 3.79 -9.56 -17.53
CA TYR A 402 4.13 -9.37 -18.92
C TYR A 402 2.88 -9.60 -19.78
N GLN A 403 2.47 -8.57 -20.53
CA GLN A 403 1.48 -8.69 -21.61
C GLN A 403 1.95 -9.78 -22.58
N LEU A 404 1.06 -10.74 -22.85
CA LEU A 404 1.28 -11.84 -23.80
C LEU A 404 1.38 -11.30 -25.22
#